data_AF-A0A660VS34-F1
#
_entry.id   AF-A0A660VS34-F1
#
_cell.length_a   1.000
_cell.length_b   1.000
_cell.length_c   1.000
_cell.angle_alpha   90.00
_cell.angle_beta   90.00
_cell.angle_gamma   90.00
#
_symmetry.space_group_name_H-M   'P 1'
#
loop_
_entity.id
_entity.type
_entity.pdbx_description
1 polymer ?
#
loop_
_entity_poly.entity_id
_entity_poly.type
_entity_poly.pdbx_seq_one_letter_code
_entity_poly.pdbx_strand_id
1 'polypeptide(L)'
;MKAHVLMTDKDTFPVVRDNGFWGVGTKDIPQNYDQVIQESMRYPKRKRYLGMIADILNTRVGDIAFLYERRVGFHGIYKVKSEPFFDTTSIGCVDGKWPLRIEIECLSYFPTPVPEDLLFSSKDYESKCWGWFYRKVQGPRGMNTVNPETAEVLVELLVELNGNAVDKPHTMKAYPVKKSKRRRIELHLSKLSRNGRVLLEDVLRAWLVSHIDDRTCESVREVFGPAEDIEWFANNVPYYVTKKHMDILVYHKNAVYTGYPFRYKFTVVEVKRDEAADKDVSQLVNYSKWVAGRLAGGRIESVQPTLIAFDFRESAKTKAANSDFSDRGVRLFAYRVVGDDIKFEKIEL
;
A
#
# COMPACT_ATOMS: atom_id res chain seq x y z
N MET A 1 -7.42 9.53 -6.74
CA MET A 1 -8.31 8.44 -6.30
C MET A 1 -7.43 7.23 -6.04
N LYS A 2 -7.35 6.77 -4.79
CA LYS A 2 -6.55 5.59 -4.44
C LYS A 2 -7.42 4.35 -4.53
N ALA A 3 -6.88 3.28 -5.10
CA ALA A 3 -7.62 2.07 -5.36
C ALA A 3 -6.85 0.82 -4.95
N HIS A 4 -7.58 -0.24 -4.60
CA HIS A 4 -7.04 -1.52 -4.18
C HIS A 4 -7.70 -2.66 -4.92
N VAL A 5 -6.94 -3.70 -5.22
CA VAL A 5 -7.47 -4.98 -5.65
C VAL A 5 -7.40 -5.95 -4.47
N LEU A 6 -8.57 -6.47 -4.10
CA LEU A 6 -8.78 -7.35 -2.95
C LEU A 6 -8.93 -8.79 -3.46
N MET A 7 -7.99 -9.66 -3.11
CA MET A 7 -7.96 -11.02 -3.65
C MET A 7 -9.03 -11.89 -2.98
N THR A 8 -9.78 -12.63 -3.80
CA THR A 8 -10.71 -13.67 -3.38
C THR A 8 -10.46 -14.95 -4.18
N ASP A 9 -11.14 -16.03 -3.80
CA ASP A 9 -11.27 -17.25 -4.59
C ASP A 9 -12.76 -17.56 -4.79
N LYS A 10 -13.05 -18.64 -5.53
CA LYS A 10 -14.42 -19.08 -5.82
C LYS A 10 -15.31 -19.26 -4.58
N ASP A 11 -14.71 -19.55 -3.42
CA ASP A 11 -15.46 -19.86 -2.20
C ASP A 11 -15.68 -18.59 -1.38
N THR A 12 -14.66 -17.72 -1.30
CA THR A 12 -14.68 -16.48 -0.52
C THR A 12 -15.34 -15.31 -1.26
N PHE A 13 -15.30 -15.30 -2.60
CA PHE A 13 -15.85 -14.21 -3.42
C PHE A 13 -17.33 -13.94 -3.14
N PRO A 14 -18.25 -14.94 -3.21
CA PRO A 14 -19.67 -14.70 -2.95
C PRO A 14 -19.91 -14.17 -1.54
N VAL A 15 -19.17 -14.70 -0.55
CA VAL A 15 -19.31 -14.31 0.86
C VAL A 15 -18.91 -12.85 1.09
N VAL A 16 -17.74 -12.46 0.58
CA VAL A 16 -17.21 -11.09 0.66
C VAL A 16 -18.15 -10.10 -0.04
N ARG A 17 -18.55 -10.42 -1.27
CA ARG A 17 -19.48 -9.63 -2.09
C ARG A 17 -20.81 -9.41 -1.38
N ASP A 18 -21.42 -10.48 -0.86
CA ASP A 18 -22.79 -10.44 -0.34
C ASP A 18 -22.89 -9.90 1.10
N ASN A 19 -21.76 -9.72 1.79
CA ASN A 19 -21.73 -9.26 3.19
C ASN A 19 -20.91 -7.98 3.41
N GLY A 20 -20.50 -7.30 2.33
CA GLY A 20 -19.94 -5.96 2.41
C GLY A 20 -18.64 -5.85 3.20
N PHE A 21 -17.75 -6.82 3.07
CA PHE A 21 -16.44 -6.80 3.72
C PHE A 21 -15.41 -7.61 2.93
N TRP A 22 -14.14 -7.36 3.21
CA TRP A 22 -13.04 -8.19 2.76
C TRP A 22 -12.08 -8.47 3.92
N GLY A 23 -11.40 -9.62 3.88
CA GLY A 23 -10.46 -10.02 4.91
C GLY A 23 -9.22 -10.72 4.38
N VAL A 24 -8.11 -10.60 5.11
CA VAL A 24 -6.84 -11.27 4.84
C VAL A 24 -6.28 -11.95 6.08
N GLY A 25 -5.56 -13.04 5.84
CA GLY A 25 -4.84 -13.77 6.86
C GLY A 25 -4.24 -15.05 6.31
N THR A 26 -3.84 -15.95 7.22
CA THR A 26 -3.29 -17.28 6.87
C THR A 26 -3.91 -18.34 7.76
N LYS A 27 -3.78 -19.61 7.38
CA LYS A 27 -4.37 -20.75 8.13
C LYS A 27 -3.92 -20.81 9.60
N ASP A 28 -2.74 -20.28 9.89
CA ASP A 28 -2.06 -20.31 11.17
C ASP A 28 -1.98 -18.93 11.85
N ILE A 29 -2.73 -17.94 11.36
CA ILE A 29 -2.80 -16.64 12.03
C ILE A 29 -3.47 -16.79 13.41
N PRO A 30 -2.88 -16.21 14.48
CA PRO A 30 -3.51 -16.23 15.79
C PRO A 30 -4.91 -15.62 15.79
N GLN A 31 -5.77 -16.14 16.65
CA GLN A 31 -7.17 -15.71 16.79
C GLN A 31 -7.33 -14.47 17.69
N ASN A 32 -6.22 -13.92 18.17
CA ASN A 32 -6.15 -12.72 19.00
C ASN A 32 -5.08 -11.77 18.43
N TYR A 33 -5.44 -10.49 18.28
CA TYR A 33 -4.57 -9.48 17.67
C TYR A 33 -3.23 -9.29 18.42
N ASP A 34 -3.23 -9.28 19.76
CA ASP A 34 -1.98 -9.14 20.53
C ASP A 34 -1.04 -10.32 20.27
N GLN A 35 -1.59 -11.53 20.12
CA GLN A 35 -0.80 -12.71 19.76
C GLN A 35 -0.24 -12.59 18.33
N VAL A 36 -1.00 -12.03 17.38
CA VAL A 36 -0.47 -11.75 16.02
C VAL A 36 0.76 -10.84 16.10
N ILE A 37 0.69 -9.78 16.92
CA ILE A 37 1.81 -8.85 17.12
C ILE A 37 2.99 -9.54 17.81
N GLN A 38 2.74 -10.31 18.89
CA GLN A 38 3.78 -11.05 19.61
C GLN A 38 4.49 -12.08 18.72
N GLU A 39 3.74 -12.85 17.94
CA GLU A 39 4.31 -13.83 17.01
C GLU A 39 5.14 -13.18 15.91
N SER A 40 4.69 -12.01 15.42
CA SER A 40 5.45 -11.21 14.45
C SER A 40 6.83 -10.82 14.99
N MET A 41 6.92 -10.52 16.29
CA MET A 41 8.19 -10.21 16.96
C MET A 41 9.03 -11.46 17.22
N ARG A 42 8.40 -12.58 17.59
CA ARG A 42 9.09 -13.84 17.95
C ARG A 42 9.72 -14.53 16.74
N TYR A 43 9.08 -14.43 15.58
CA TYR A 43 9.58 -15.03 14.33
C TYR A 43 9.81 -13.97 13.25
N PRO A 44 10.82 -13.10 13.38
CA PRO A 44 11.10 -12.03 12.42
C PRO A 44 11.34 -12.50 10.98
N LYS A 45 11.70 -13.77 10.78
CA LYS A 45 11.87 -14.37 9.44
C LYS A 45 10.54 -14.78 8.81
N ARG A 46 9.47 -14.92 9.59
CA ARG A 46 8.09 -15.17 9.15
C ARG A 46 7.29 -13.85 9.06
N LYS A 47 7.87 -12.85 8.38
CA LYS A 47 7.40 -11.45 8.22
C LYS A 47 5.97 -11.23 7.68
N ARG A 48 5.20 -12.30 7.47
CA ARG A 48 3.94 -12.25 6.73
C ARG A 48 2.85 -11.45 7.44
N TYR A 49 2.77 -11.48 8.78
CA TYR A 49 1.69 -10.80 9.51
C TYR A 49 1.85 -9.28 9.46
N LEU A 50 3.04 -8.75 9.77
CA LEU A 50 3.31 -7.32 9.64
C LEU A 50 3.20 -6.84 8.21
N GLY A 51 3.57 -7.66 7.23
CA GLY A 51 3.31 -7.37 5.82
C GLY A 51 1.82 -7.16 5.54
N MET A 52 0.96 -8.10 5.98
CA MET A 52 -0.49 -7.98 5.83
C MET A 52 -1.09 -6.79 6.61
N ILE A 53 -0.55 -6.50 7.80
CA ILE A 53 -0.95 -5.34 8.60
C ILE A 53 -0.56 -4.04 7.89
N ALA A 54 0.67 -3.94 7.37
CA ALA A 54 1.12 -2.78 6.60
C ALA A 54 0.25 -2.57 5.35
N ASP A 55 -0.10 -3.66 4.66
CA ASP A 55 -0.97 -3.59 3.49
C ASP A 55 -2.34 -3.05 3.88
N ILE A 56 -3.02 -3.65 4.88
CA ILE A 56 -4.38 -3.24 5.23
C ILE A 56 -4.42 -1.82 5.82
N LEU A 57 -3.40 -1.42 6.59
CA LEU A 57 -3.23 -0.04 7.09
C LEU A 57 -2.95 0.98 5.98
N ASN A 58 -2.61 0.53 4.77
CA ASN A 58 -2.51 1.41 3.60
C ASN A 58 -3.90 1.81 3.05
N THR A 59 -5.01 1.25 3.53
CA THR A 59 -6.36 1.65 3.08
C THR A 59 -6.86 2.90 3.80
N ARG A 60 -7.73 3.66 3.15
CA ARG A 60 -8.48 4.77 3.74
C ARG A 60 -9.97 4.60 3.48
N VAL A 61 -10.79 5.08 4.41
CA VAL A 61 -12.23 5.23 4.14
C VAL A 61 -12.41 6.11 2.89
N GLY A 62 -13.13 5.58 1.92
CA GLY A 62 -13.37 6.25 0.64
C GLY A 62 -12.50 5.80 -0.51
N ASP A 63 -11.45 5.01 -0.27
CA ASP A 63 -10.69 4.37 -1.33
C ASP A 63 -11.60 3.47 -2.19
N ILE A 64 -11.26 3.36 -3.48
CA ILE A 64 -11.92 2.41 -4.37
C ILE A 64 -11.35 1.01 -4.14
N ALA A 65 -12.18 -0.01 -4.31
CA ALA A 65 -11.75 -1.39 -4.28
C ALA A 65 -12.36 -2.18 -5.45
N PHE A 66 -11.59 -3.13 -5.98
CA PHE A 66 -12.03 -4.14 -6.94
C PHE A 66 -11.86 -5.50 -6.28
N LEU A 67 -12.84 -6.39 -6.41
CA LEU A 67 -12.69 -7.78 -5.99
C LEU A 67 -12.06 -8.57 -7.12
N TYR A 68 -10.94 -9.25 -6.88
CA TYR A 68 -10.34 -10.13 -7.88
C TYR A 68 -10.56 -11.58 -7.50
N GLU A 69 -11.44 -12.26 -8.25
CA GLU A 69 -11.65 -13.70 -8.11
C GLU A 69 -10.56 -14.44 -8.90
N ARG A 70 -9.74 -15.21 -8.17
CA ARG A 70 -8.61 -15.94 -8.75
C ARG A 70 -9.03 -16.81 -9.93
N ARG A 71 -8.34 -16.61 -11.06
CA ARG A 71 -8.56 -17.33 -12.34
C ARG A 71 -9.88 -17.00 -13.03
N VAL A 72 -10.60 -15.98 -12.55
CA VAL A 72 -11.85 -15.50 -13.15
C VAL A 72 -11.64 -14.07 -13.63
N GLY A 73 -11.39 -13.12 -12.74
CA GLY A 73 -11.15 -11.73 -13.13
C GLY A 73 -11.46 -10.71 -12.04
N PHE A 74 -11.50 -9.44 -12.44
CA PHE A 74 -11.84 -8.31 -11.58
C PHE A 74 -13.34 -8.03 -11.65
N HIS A 75 -13.96 -7.87 -10.49
CA HIS A 75 -15.39 -7.66 -10.34
C HIS A 75 -15.67 -6.37 -9.61
N GLY A 76 -16.70 -5.66 -10.12
CA GLY A 76 -17.38 -4.59 -9.42
C GLY A 76 -16.50 -3.37 -9.13
N ILE A 77 -17.16 -2.28 -8.74
CA ILE A 77 -16.51 -1.11 -8.15
C ILE A 77 -17.05 -1.01 -6.74
N TYR A 78 -16.16 -1.07 -5.75
CA TYR A 78 -16.48 -0.97 -4.34
C TYR A 78 -15.81 0.26 -3.72
N LYS A 79 -16.30 0.67 -2.57
CA LYS A 79 -15.73 1.73 -1.74
C LYS A 79 -15.39 1.18 -0.37
N VAL A 80 -14.20 1.49 0.14
CA VAL A 80 -13.82 1.18 1.54
C VAL A 80 -14.66 2.04 2.49
N LYS A 81 -15.30 1.40 3.47
CA LYS A 81 -16.28 2.04 4.38
C LYS A 81 -15.85 2.12 5.83
N SER A 82 -14.81 1.42 6.21
CA SER A 82 -14.30 1.46 7.58
C SER A 82 -12.77 1.50 7.59
N GLU A 83 -12.25 2.00 8.70
CA GLU A 83 -10.86 1.77 9.08
C GLU A 83 -10.61 0.26 9.26
N PRO A 84 -9.39 -0.23 8.96
CA PRO A 84 -9.02 -1.62 9.19
C PRO A 84 -9.25 -2.09 10.64
N PHE A 85 -9.76 -3.31 10.78
CA PHE A 85 -10.04 -3.92 12.08
C PHE A 85 -9.68 -5.41 12.08
N PHE A 86 -9.49 -5.95 13.27
CA PHE A 86 -9.29 -7.37 13.53
C PHE A 86 -10.61 -7.99 14.00
N ASP A 87 -11.11 -9.01 13.32
CA ASP A 87 -12.32 -9.76 13.71
C ASP A 87 -12.27 -11.21 13.23
N THR A 88 -12.49 -12.16 14.14
CA THR A 88 -12.48 -13.60 13.86
C THR A 88 -13.89 -14.19 13.67
N THR A 89 -14.94 -13.37 13.71
CA THR A 89 -16.34 -13.81 13.55
C THR A 89 -16.53 -14.48 12.19
N SER A 90 -17.06 -15.71 12.19
CA SER A 90 -17.33 -16.45 10.96
C SER A 90 -18.54 -15.91 10.20
N ILE A 91 -18.35 -15.68 8.90
CA ILE A 91 -19.39 -15.29 7.96
C ILE A 91 -19.21 -16.19 6.74
N GLY A 92 -20.15 -17.12 6.52
CA GLY A 92 -19.99 -18.15 5.48
C GLY A 92 -18.71 -18.95 5.66
N CYS A 93 -17.89 -19.07 4.60
CA CYS A 93 -16.59 -19.73 4.63
C CYS A 93 -15.45 -18.83 5.18
N VAL A 94 -15.69 -17.53 5.35
CA VAL A 94 -14.69 -16.58 5.85
C VAL A 94 -14.74 -16.56 7.37
N ASP A 95 -13.71 -17.14 7.98
CA ASP A 95 -13.60 -17.35 9.43
C ASP A 95 -12.38 -16.62 10.00
N GLY A 96 -11.91 -17.09 11.17
CA GLY A 96 -10.73 -16.59 11.85
C GLY A 96 -9.40 -16.73 11.10
N LYS A 97 -9.36 -17.37 9.92
CA LYS A 97 -8.19 -17.41 9.03
C LYS A 97 -8.01 -16.12 8.22
N TRP A 98 -9.05 -15.27 8.16
CA TRP A 98 -9.01 -13.95 7.51
C TRP A 98 -9.42 -12.84 8.49
N PRO A 99 -8.67 -12.63 9.58
CA PRO A 99 -9.13 -11.77 10.66
C PRO A 99 -8.83 -10.29 10.44
N LEU A 100 -7.89 -9.93 9.56
CA LEU A 100 -7.60 -8.52 9.22
C LEU A 100 -8.61 -8.08 8.15
N ARG A 101 -9.56 -7.23 8.51
CA ARG A 101 -10.74 -6.92 7.68
C ARG A 101 -10.93 -5.43 7.46
N ILE A 102 -11.64 -5.11 6.39
CA ILE A 102 -12.22 -3.82 6.06
C ILE A 102 -13.68 -4.02 5.62
N GLU A 103 -14.54 -3.05 5.92
CA GLU A 103 -15.89 -3.00 5.34
C GLU A 103 -15.80 -2.37 3.95
N ILE A 104 -16.56 -2.91 3.00
CA ILE A 104 -16.68 -2.38 1.65
C ILE A 104 -18.14 -2.25 1.26
N GLU A 105 -18.45 -1.22 0.47
CA GLU A 105 -19.77 -1.00 -0.12
C GLU A 105 -19.66 -1.15 -1.63
N CYS A 106 -20.52 -1.98 -2.23
CA CYS A 106 -20.62 -2.06 -3.68
C CYS A 106 -21.20 -0.75 -4.22
N LEU A 107 -20.45 -0.05 -5.06
CA LEU A 107 -20.91 1.15 -5.78
C LEU A 107 -21.58 0.78 -7.10
N SER A 108 -20.99 -0.15 -7.83
CA SER A 108 -21.52 -0.70 -9.08
C SER A 108 -21.18 -2.17 -9.16
N TYR A 109 -22.17 -3.02 -9.43
CA TYR A 109 -21.95 -4.44 -9.64
C TYR A 109 -21.94 -4.73 -11.14
N PHE A 110 -20.96 -5.53 -11.58
CA PHE A 110 -20.79 -5.91 -12.96
C PHE A 110 -20.82 -7.45 -13.04
N PRO A 111 -21.84 -8.04 -13.71
CA PRO A 111 -21.96 -9.49 -13.83
C PRO A 111 -20.78 -10.16 -14.55
N THR A 112 -20.28 -9.51 -15.61
CA THR A 112 -19.13 -9.97 -16.38
C THR A 112 -17.85 -9.36 -15.80
N PRO A 113 -16.94 -10.18 -15.23
CA PRO A 113 -15.66 -9.67 -14.75
C PRO A 113 -14.75 -9.27 -15.90
N VAL A 114 -13.78 -8.41 -15.59
CA VAL A 114 -12.63 -8.17 -16.48
C VAL A 114 -11.65 -9.31 -16.30
N PRO A 115 -11.45 -10.20 -17.29
CA PRO A 115 -10.41 -11.21 -17.19
C PRO A 115 -9.02 -10.57 -17.26
N GLU A 116 -8.03 -11.23 -16.66
CA GLU A 116 -6.71 -10.64 -16.45
C GLU A 116 -5.94 -10.34 -17.75
N ASP A 117 -6.15 -11.16 -18.78
CA ASP A 117 -5.55 -11.00 -20.10
C ASP A 117 -5.92 -9.66 -20.75
N LEU A 118 -7.10 -9.10 -20.46
CA LEU A 118 -7.48 -7.79 -20.98
C LEU A 118 -6.60 -6.66 -20.45
N LEU A 119 -6.04 -6.76 -19.24
CA LEU A 119 -5.07 -5.77 -18.73
C LEU A 119 -3.75 -5.76 -19.53
N PHE A 120 -3.52 -6.78 -20.36
CA PHE A 120 -2.34 -6.95 -21.19
C PHE A 120 -2.68 -7.06 -22.68
N SER A 121 -3.92 -6.74 -23.06
CA SER A 121 -4.40 -6.85 -24.44
C SER A 121 -3.81 -5.78 -25.38
N SER A 122 -3.28 -4.69 -24.82
CA SER A 122 -2.63 -3.62 -25.56
C SER A 122 -1.37 -3.13 -24.85
N LYS A 123 -0.45 -2.52 -25.61
CA LYS A 123 0.75 -1.87 -25.06
C LYS A 123 0.41 -0.76 -24.06
N ASP A 124 -0.70 -0.06 -24.28
CA ASP A 124 -1.14 1.02 -23.38
C ASP A 124 -1.62 0.45 -22.03
N TYR A 125 -2.48 -0.57 -22.05
CA TYR A 125 -2.95 -1.22 -20.83
C TYR A 125 -1.82 -1.91 -20.07
N GLU A 126 -0.91 -2.60 -20.76
CA GLU A 126 0.29 -3.18 -20.15
C GLU A 126 1.15 -2.09 -19.48
N SER A 127 1.26 -0.92 -20.10
CA SER A 127 1.99 0.22 -19.55
C SER A 127 1.32 0.77 -18.28
N LYS A 128 0.00 0.97 -18.31
CA LYS A 128 -0.78 1.49 -17.17
C LYS A 128 -0.88 0.50 -16.02
N CYS A 129 -1.01 -0.80 -16.32
CA CYS A 129 -1.21 -1.91 -15.38
C CYS A 129 0.10 -2.58 -14.91
N TRP A 130 1.21 -1.85 -14.99
CA TRP A 130 2.56 -2.34 -14.64
C TRP A 130 2.63 -2.98 -13.24
N GLY A 131 1.92 -2.41 -12.26
CA GLY A 131 1.94 -2.89 -10.88
C GLY A 131 1.38 -4.31 -10.78
N TRP A 132 0.27 -4.57 -11.49
CA TRP A 132 -0.34 -5.89 -11.56
C TRP A 132 0.57 -6.90 -12.26
N PHE A 133 1.17 -6.52 -13.39
CA PHE A 133 2.13 -7.36 -14.12
C PHE A 133 3.24 -7.90 -13.21
N TYR A 134 3.93 -7.01 -12.49
CA TYR A 134 5.03 -7.46 -11.64
C TYR A 134 4.54 -8.28 -10.44
N ARG A 135 3.36 -7.98 -9.87
CA ARG A 135 2.79 -8.83 -8.81
C ARG A 135 2.58 -10.26 -9.26
N LYS A 136 2.13 -10.48 -10.50
CA LYS A 136 1.96 -11.82 -11.07
C LYS A 136 3.28 -12.60 -11.15
N VAL A 137 4.36 -11.93 -11.55
CA VAL A 137 5.69 -12.55 -11.66
C VAL A 137 6.30 -12.81 -10.28
N GLN A 138 6.08 -11.91 -9.32
CA GLN A 138 6.79 -11.92 -8.04
C GLN A 138 6.07 -12.74 -6.94
N GLY A 139 4.76 -12.92 -7.03
CA GLY A 139 3.97 -13.78 -6.12
C GLY A 139 2.77 -13.06 -5.48
N PRO A 140 1.76 -13.82 -5.00
CA PRO A 140 0.50 -13.24 -4.57
C PRO A 140 0.60 -12.56 -3.20
N ARG A 141 0.04 -11.35 -3.11
CA ARG A 141 -0.42 -10.74 -1.85
C ARG A 141 -1.93 -10.74 -1.81
N GLY A 142 -2.51 -10.80 -0.60
CA GLY A 142 -3.96 -10.77 -0.41
C GLY A 142 -4.57 -9.45 -0.88
N MET A 143 -3.83 -8.34 -0.80
CA MET A 143 -4.27 -7.04 -1.29
C MET A 143 -3.14 -6.36 -2.06
N ASN A 144 -3.52 -5.62 -3.10
CA ASN A 144 -2.59 -4.81 -3.88
C ASN A 144 -3.19 -3.42 -4.11
N THR A 145 -2.51 -2.39 -3.64
CA THR A 145 -2.83 -1.03 -4.04
C THR A 145 -2.40 -0.83 -5.49
N VAL A 146 -3.31 -0.36 -6.33
CA VAL A 146 -3.07 -0.11 -7.76
C VAL A 146 -3.00 1.38 -8.02
N ASN A 147 -2.15 1.77 -8.96
CA ASN A 147 -1.99 3.17 -9.36
C ASN A 147 -3.27 3.72 -10.03
N PRO A 148 -3.46 5.05 -10.06
CA PRO A 148 -4.67 5.66 -10.63
C PRO A 148 -4.98 5.18 -12.05
N GLU A 149 -3.97 5.02 -12.89
CA GLU A 149 -4.14 4.61 -14.29
C GLU A 149 -4.65 3.15 -14.41
N THR A 150 -4.22 2.24 -13.52
CA THR A 150 -4.78 0.87 -13.48
C THR A 150 -6.24 0.89 -13.04
N ALA A 151 -6.60 1.76 -12.08
CA ALA A 151 -7.97 1.87 -11.62
C ALA A 151 -8.90 2.38 -12.75
N GLU A 152 -8.43 3.37 -13.53
CA GLU A 152 -9.14 3.88 -14.71
C GLU A 152 -9.37 2.77 -15.73
N VAL A 153 -8.32 2.00 -16.09
CA VAL A 153 -8.43 0.86 -17.03
C VAL A 153 -9.43 -0.18 -16.53
N LEU A 154 -9.43 -0.51 -15.24
CA LEU A 154 -10.39 -1.47 -14.68
C LEU A 154 -11.83 -0.97 -14.75
N VAL A 155 -12.07 0.32 -14.45
CA VAL A 155 -13.41 0.92 -14.57
C VAL A 155 -13.87 0.91 -16.03
N GLU A 156 -13.01 1.33 -16.95
CA GLU A 156 -13.26 1.34 -18.39
C GLU A 156 -13.66 -0.06 -18.88
N LEU A 157 -12.82 -1.06 -18.65
CA LEU A 157 -13.08 -2.44 -19.08
C LEU A 157 -14.34 -3.04 -18.44
N LEU A 158 -14.62 -2.74 -17.17
CA LEU A 158 -15.86 -3.19 -16.52
C LEU A 158 -17.10 -2.61 -17.22
N VAL A 159 -17.07 -1.33 -17.58
CA VAL A 159 -18.17 -0.68 -18.29
C VAL A 159 -18.29 -1.21 -19.71
N GLU A 160 -17.20 -1.37 -20.45
CA GLU A 160 -17.21 -1.88 -21.83
C GLU A 160 -17.79 -3.29 -21.92
N LEU A 161 -17.43 -4.18 -21.00
CA LEU A 161 -17.89 -5.58 -21.01
C LEU A 161 -19.35 -5.76 -20.57
N ASN A 162 -19.92 -4.79 -19.85
CA ASN A 162 -21.25 -4.92 -19.25
C ASN A 162 -22.27 -3.90 -19.77
N GLY A 163 -21.83 -2.86 -20.47
CA GLY A 163 -22.66 -1.74 -20.90
C GLY A 163 -23.39 -1.09 -19.72
N ASN A 164 -24.72 -1.01 -19.80
CA ASN A 164 -25.57 -0.39 -18.78
C ASN A 164 -25.96 -1.35 -17.63
N ALA A 165 -25.48 -2.60 -17.62
CA ALA A 165 -25.81 -3.58 -16.58
C ALA A 165 -25.02 -3.32 -15.29
N VAL A 166 -25.50 -2.36 -14.47
CA VAL A 166 -24.87 -1.94 -13.21
C VAL A 166 -25.69 -2.25 -11.96
N ASP A 167 -26.77 -3.02 -12.10
CA ASP A 167 -27.71 -3.28 -11.02
C ASP A 167 -27.06 -4.05 -9.86
N LYS A 168 -27.17 -3.48 -8.66
CA LYS A 168 -26.70 -4.12 -7.44
C LYS A 168 -27.65 -5.25 -7.06
N PRO A 169 -27.14 -6.48 -6.81
CA PRO A 169 -27.95 -7.54 -6.26
C PRO A 169 -28.61 -7.11 -4.95
N HIS A 170 -29.94 -7.23 -4.85
CA HIS A 170 -30.71 -6.95 -3.63
C HIS A 170 -30.29 -7.83 -2.43
N THR A 171 -29.56 -8.91 -2.70
CA THR A 171 -29.04 -9.84 -1.70
C THR A 171 -27.80 -9.32 -0.97
N MET A 172 -27.14 -8.27 -1.47
CA MET A 172 -25.97 -7.68 -0.81
C MET A 172 -26.37 -7.01 0.50
N LYS A 173 -25.65 -7.36 1.57
CA LYS A 173 -25.87 -6.87 2.93
C LYS A 173 -24.66 -6.10 3.42
N ALA A 174 -24.91 -5.18 4.35
CA ALA A 174 -23.85 -4.56 5.12
C ALA A 174 -23.18 -5.59 6.05
N TYR A 175 -21.96 -5.29 6.46
CA TYR A 175 -21.21 -6.09 7.42
C TYR A 175 -22.01 -6.29 8.72
N PRO A 176 -22.09 -7.51 9.29
CA PRO A 176 -22.94 -7.79 10.45
C PRO A 176 -22.30 -7.30 11.76
N VAL A 177 -22.24 -5.97 11.96
CA VAL A 177 -21.60 -5.30 13.11
C VAL A 177 -22.10 -5.84 14.46
N LYS A 178 -23.39 -6.17 14.60
CA LYS A 178 -23.97 -6.64 15.87
C LYS A 178 -23.38 -7.96 16.38
N LYS A 179 -22.84 -8.80 15.48
CA LYS A 179 -22.21 -10.10 15.82
C LYS A 179 -20.69 -10.02 15.86
N SER A 180 -20.13 -8.88 15.47
CA SER A 180 -18.70 -8.68 15.27
C SER A 180 -17.97 -8.54 16.60
N LYS A 181 -16.79 -9.17 16.68
CA LYS A 181 -15.80 -8.96 17.74
C LYS A 181 -14.68 -8.02 17.27
N ARG A 182 -15.04 -7.00 16.48
CA ARG A 182 -14.06 -6.08 15.89
C ARG A 182 -13.21 -5.40 16.95
N ARG A 183 -11.90 -5.40 16.70
CA ARG A 183 -10.89 -4.65 17.45
C ARG A 183 -10.11 -3.78 16.47
N ARG A 184 -9.78 -2.55 16.86
CA ARG A 184 -8.94 -1.68 16.03
C ARG A 184 -7.55 -2.29 15.82
N ILE A 185 -7.02 -2.17 14.61
CA ILE A 185 -5.61 -2.53 14.31
C ILE A 185 -4.76 -1.32 14.72
N GLU A 186 -3.89 -1.51 15.71
CA GLU A 186 -3.06 -0.44 16.26
C GLU A 186 -1.60 -0.89 16.40
N LEU A 187 -0.68 -0.02 15.98
CA LEU A 187 0.75 -0.21 16.15
C LEU A 187 1.21 0.56 17.40
N HIS A 188 1.16 -0.08 18.56
CA HIS A 188 1.68 0.52 19.80
C HIS A 188 3.21 0.56 19.77
N LEU A 189 3.79 1.64 19.22
CA LEU A 189 5.24 1.77 19.04
C LEU A 189 6.01 1.70 20.35
N SER A 190 5.42 2.13 21.47
CA SER A 190 5.97 1.96 22.81
C SER A 190 6.29 0.49 23.16
N LYS A 191 5.53 -0.46 22.60
CA LYS A 191 5.76 -1.91 22.73
C LYS A 191 6.55 -2.51 21.57
N LEU A 192 6.62 -1.80 20.44
CA LEU A 192 7.25 -2.23 19.19
C LEU A 192 8.58 -1.52 18.92
N SER A 193 9.14 -0.86 19.93
CA SER A 193 10.42 -0.15 19.87
C SER A 193 11.28 -0.43 21.09
N ARG A 194 12.57 -0.11 20.96
CA ARG A 194 13.54 -0.13 22.06
C ARG A 194 14.58 0.96 21.79
N ASN A 195 14.85 1.79 22.80
CA ASN A 195 15.82 2.89 22.73
C ASN A 195 15.55 3.82 21.53
N GLY A 196 14.29 4.20 21.31
CA GLY A 196 13.89 5.08 20.21
C GLY A 196 13.94 4.45 18.81
N ARG A 197 14.21 3.14 18.69
CA ARG A 197 14.30 2.42 17.41
C ARG A 197 13.20 1.37 17.32
N VAL A 198 12.54 1.22 16.17
CA VAL A 198 11.56 0.14 15.99
C VAL A 198 12.26 -1.23 16.02
N LEU A 199 11.55 -2.27 16.49
CA LEU A 199 12.13 -3.61 16.62
C LEU A 199 12.32 -4.29 15.25
N LEU A 200 11.46 -3.97 14.28
CA LEU A 200 11.48 -4.51 12.91
C LEU A 200 11.22 -3.40 11.90
N GLU A 201 11.86 -3.47 10.74
CA GLU A 201 11.68 -2.54 9.62
C GLU A 201 10.23 -2.47 9.12
N ASP A 202 9.54 -3.62 9.12
CA ASP A 202 8.13 -3.69 8.72
C ASP A 202 7.21 -2.88 9.65
N VAL A 203 7.58 -2.66 10.92
CA VAL A 203 6.83 -1.78 11.84
C VAL A 203 6.96 -0.33 11.41
N LEU A 204 8.17 0.12 11.07
CA LEU A 204 8.40 1.48 10.55
C LEU A 204 7.62 1.70 9.26
N ARG A 205 7.68 0.76 8.31
CA ARG A 205 6.93 0.86 7.06
C ARG A 205 5.42 0.87 7.28
N ALA A 206 4.90 0.00 8.15
CA ALA A 206 3.47 -0.06 8.47
C ALA A 206 2.98 1.24 9.12
N TRP A 207 3.77 1.80 10.03
CA TRP A 207 3.47 3.07 10.69
C TRP A 207 3.51 4.24 9.70
N LEU A 208 4.51 4.29 8.82
CA LEU A 208 4.59 5.33 7.78
C LEU A 208 3.34 5.32 6.90
N VAL A 209 2.97 4.18 6.32
CA VAL A 209 1.79 4.13 5.43
C VAL A 209 0.45 4.33 6.15
N SER A 210 0.38 4.17 7.47
CA SER A 210 -0.83 4.54 8.21
C SER A 210 -0.95 6.05 8.49
N HIS A 211 0.12 6.84 8.28
CA HIS A 211 0.15 8.27 8.60
C HIS A 211 0.55 9.19 7.42
N ILE A 212 0.96 8.67 6.25
CA ILE A 212 1.46 9.46 5.10
C ILE A 212 0.58 10.66 4.72
N ASP A 213 -0.74 10.51 4.80
CA ASP A 213 -1.75 11.50 4.46
C ASP A 213 -2.46 12.09 5.68
N ASP A 214 -1.93 11.85 6.89
CA ASP A 214 -2.44 12.45 8.12
C ASP A 214 -2.03 13.93 8.18
N ARG A 215 -3.04 14.81 8.14
CA ARG A 215 -2.87 16.26 8.19
C ARG A 215 -2.34 16.76 9.53
N THR A 216 -2.47 15.96 10.59
CA THR A 216 -2.07 16.32 11.95
C THR A 216 -0.66 15.83 12.30
N CYS A 217 -0.08 14.95 11.49
CA CYS A 217 1.25 14.40 11.73
C CYS A 217 2.34 15.24 11.03
N GLU A 218 2.78 16.31 11.69
CA GLU A 218 3.78 17.25 11.15
C GLU A 218 5.08 16.56 10.73
N SER A 219 5.58 15.61 11.53
CA SER A 219 6.84 14.90 11.24
C SER A 219 6.78 14.11 9.93
N VAL A 220 5.63 13.52 9.60
CA VAL A 220 5.43 12.82 8.33
C VAL A 220 5.32 13.81 7.16
N ARG A 221 4.70 14.97 7.37
CA ARG A 221 4.61 16.04 6.36
C ARG A 221 5.98 16.61 5.99
N GLU A 222 6.96 16.62 6.89
CA GLU A 222 8.34 17.02 6.55
C GLU A 222 8.99 16.07 5.54
N VAL A 223 8.66 14.77 5.61
CA VAL A 223 9.21 13.74 4.72
C VAL A 223 8.50 13.73 3.37
N PHE A 224 7.16 13.67 3.39
CA PHE A 224 6.36 13.45 2.17
C PHE A 224 5.86 14.76 1.54
N GLY A 225 5.75 15.83 2.33
CA GLY A 225 5.12 17.08 1.93
C GLY A 225 3.65 17.14 2.37
N PRO A 226 2.90 18.13 1.84
CA PRO A 226 1.51 18.34 2.21
C PRO A 226 0.61 17.16 1.82
N ALA A 227 -0.26 16.71 2.73
CA ALA A 227 -1.20 15.61 2.48
C ALA A 227 -2.16 15.89 1.31
N GLU A 228 -2.51 17.16 1.12
CA GLU A 228 -3.32 17.66 0.01
C GLU A 228 -2.68 17.47 -1.37
N ASP A 229 -1.36 17.29 -1.42
CA ASP A 229 -0.64 17.01 -2.67
C ASP A 229 -0.60 15.51 -2.98
N ILE A 230 -0.97 14.64 -2.03
CA ILE A 230 -0.81 13.19 -2.18
C ILE A 230 -1.97 12.63 -3.00
N GLU A 231 -1.67 12.19 -4.22
CA GLU A 231 -2.64 11.53 -5.10
C GLU A 231 -2.80 10.05 -4.78
N TRP A 232 -1.68 9.40 -4.48
CA TRP A 232 -1.56 7.96 -4.35
C TRP A 232 -0.30 7.58 -3.58
N PHE A 233 -0.37 6.49 -2.81
CA PHE A 233 0.80 5.87 -2.21
C PHE A 233 0.58 4.37 -1.96
N ALA A 234 1.68 3.61 -1.97
CA ALA A 234 1.67 2.20 -1.63
C ALA A 234 2.96 1.75 -0.96
N ASN A 235 2.88 0.68 -0.18
CA ASN A 235 4.02 -0.03 0.36
C ASN A 235 4.38 -1.27 -0.48
N ASN A 236 5.60 -1.79 -0.28
CA ASN A 236 6.09 -3.01 -0.90
C ASN A 236 5.82 -3.01 -2.42
N VAL A 237 6.15 -1.92 -3.09
CA VAL A 237 5.78 -1.69 -4.49
C VAL A 237 6.71 -2.53 -5.36
N PRO A 238 6.17 -3.42 -6.20
CA PRO A 238 7.01 -4.33 -6.98
C PRO A 238 7.85 -3.52 -7.97
N TYR A 239 9.13 -3.85 -8.03
CA TYR A 239 10.10 -3.22 -8.90
C TYR A 239 10.74 -4.28 -9.79
N TYR A 240 10.65 -4.07 -11.11
CA TYR A 240 11.33 -4.89 -12.12
C TYR A 240 11.03 -6.41 -12.00
N VAL A 241 11.70 -7.25 -12.78
CA VAL A 241 11.53 -8.73 -12.71
C VAL A 241 12.37 -9.38 -11.60
N THR A 242 13.22 -8.62 -10.90
CA THR A 242 14.20 -9.14 -9.92
C THR A 242 13.61 -9.50 -8.56
N LYS A 243 12.29 -9.62 -8.42
CA LYS A 243 11.55 -9.92 -7.18
C LYS A 243 11.85 -8.95 -6.02
N LYS A 244 12.44 -7.79 -6.33
CA LYS A 244 12.67 -6.71 -5.38
C LYS A 244 11.46 -5.80 -5.33
N HIS A 245 11.30 -5.13 -4.19
CA HIS A 245 10.22 -4.22 -3.93
C HIS A 245 10.80 -2.92 -3.39
N MET A 246 10.26 -1.78 -3.82
CA MET A 246 10.45 -0.50 -3.15
C MET A 246 9.63 -0.51 -1.86
N ASP A 247 10.16 0.08 -0.79
CA ASP A 247 9.43 0.08 0.48
C ASP A 247 8.17 0.92 0.41
N ILE A 248 8.27 2.17 -0.07
CA ILE A 248 7.13 3.06 -0.27
C ILE A 248 7.33 3.89 -1.54
N LEU A 249 6.25 4.11 -2.29
CA LEU A 249 6.20 5.04 -3.41
C LEU A 249 4.98 5.96 -3.24
N VAL A 250 5.18 7.27 -3.45
CA VAL A 250 4.13 8.30 -3.32
C VAL A 250 4.08 9.16 -4.57
N TYR A 251 2.88 9.39 -5.10
CA TYR A 251 2.62 10.31 -6.22
C TYR A 251 2.06 11.61 -5.67
N HIS A 252 2.59 12.71 -6.17
CA HIS A 252 2.19 14.05 -5.76
C HIS A 252 1.60 14.81 -6.93
N LYS A 253 0.37 15.27 -6.78
CA LYS A 253 -0.41 16.00 -7.79
C LYS A 253 -1.21 17.09 -7.09
N ASN A 254 -1.06 18.32 -7.55
CA ASN A 254 -1.86 19.43 -7.05
C ASN A 254 -2.11 20.43 -8.17
N ALA A 255 -3.33 20.96 -8.24
CA ALA A 255 -3.70 22.03 -9.16
C ALA A 255 -3.46 23.43 -8.60
N VAL A 256 -3.35 23.59 -7.28
CA VAL A 256 -3.23 24.88 -6.59
C VAL A 256 -2.05 25.71 -7.10
N TYR A 257 -0.95 25.08 -7.49
CA TYR A 257 0.26 25.79 -7.93
C TYR A 257 0.20 26.31 -9.38
N THR A 258 -0.65 25.73 -10.23
CA THR A 258 -0.61 26.00 -11.69
C THR A 258 -1.98 26.19 -12.35
N GLY A 259 -3.09 25.94 -11.62
CA GLY A 259 -4.43 25.79 -12.16
C GLY A 259 -4.70 24.45 -12.84
N TYR A 260 -3.67 23.63 -13.07
CA TYR A 260 -3.75 22.33 -13.73
C TYR A 260 -3.33 21.20 -12.80
N PRO A 261 -4.07 20.07 -12.73
CA PRO A 261 -3.78 18.99 -11.79
C PRO A 261 -2.61 18.13 -12.29
N PHE A 262 -1.40 18.69 -12.30
CA PHE A 262 -0.20 18.00 -12.77
C PHE A 262 0.45 17.17 -11.66
N ARG A 263 0.77 15.90 -11.98
CA ARG A 263 1.65 15.10 -11.14
C ARG A 263 3.06 15.63 -11.28
N TYR A 264 3.56 16.26 -10.22
CA TYR A 264 4.80 17.04 -10.25
C TYR A 264 5.96 16.38 -9.49
N LYS A 265 5.67 15.40 -8.62
CA LYS A 265 6.68 14.72 -7.81
C LYS A 265 6.32 13.24 -7.57
N PHE A 266 7.34 12.38 -7.55
CA PHE A 266 7.31 11.00 -7.09
C PHE A 266 8.30 10.89 -5.93
N THR A 267 7.82 10.57 -4.72
CA THR A 267 8.73 10.28 -3.60
C THR A 267 8.98 8.79 -3.54
N VAL A 268 10.24 8.39 -3.76
CA VAL A 268 10.70 7.01 -3.66
C VAL A 268 11.37 6.84 -2.31
N VAL A 269 10.88 5.91 -1.51
CA VAL A 269 11.38 5.70 -0.15
C VAL A 269 11.94 4.30 0.02
N GLU A 270 13.13 4.25 0.59
CA GLU A 270 13.71 3.06 1.20
C GLU A 270 13.75 3.31 2.71
N VAL A 271 13.39 2.30 3.51
CA VAL A 271 13.46 2.39 4.97
C VAL A 271 14.51 1.43 5.51
N LYS A 272 15.18 1.82 6.60
CA LYS A 272 16.07 0.95 7.36
C LYS A 272 15.72 1.01 8.82
N ARG A 273 15.59 -0.16 9.45
CA ARG A 273 15.44 -0.24 10.91
C ARG A 273 16.63 0.39 11.63
N ASP A 274 17.83 0.07 11.16
CA ASP A 274 19.09 0.41 11.82
C ASP A 274 19.81 1.54 11.06
N GLU A 275 21.13 1.57 11.18
CA GLU A 275 22.00 2.47 10.45
C GLU A 275 22.05 2.10 8.96
N ALA A 276 21.86 3.09 8.08
CA ALA A 276 21.97 2.92 6.64
C ALA A 276 23.42 3.10 6.14
N ALA A 277 23.75 2.39 5.06
CA ALA A 277 25.05 2.42 4.39
C ALA A 277 24.93 2.87 2.92
N ASP A 278 26.07 3.05 2.26
CA ASP A 278 26.19 3.42 0.85
C ASP A 278 25.45 2.47 -0.12
N LYS A 279 25.36 1.17 0.21
CA LYS A 279 24.58 0.20 -0.56
C LYS A 279 23.07 0.52 -0.57
N ASP A 280 22.55 1.08 0.52
CA ASP A 280 21.14 1.43 0.66
C ASP A 280 20.81 2.66 -0.19
N VAL A 281 21.72 3.65 -0.24
CA VAL A 281 21.64 4.79 -1.17
C VAL A 281 21.70 4.31 -2.62
N SER A 282 22.57 3.35 -2.93
CA SER A 282 22.68 2.76 -4.27
C SER A 282 21.38 2.08 -4.71
N GLN A 283 20.77 1.33 -3.80
CA GLN A 283 19.49 0.67 -4.02
C GLN A 283 18.37 1.69 -4.27
N LEU A 284 18.29 2.73 -3.44
CA LEU A 284 17.32 3.81 -3.58
C LEU A 284 17.47 4.56 -4.92
N VAL A 285 18.70 4.85 -5.35
CA VAL A 285 18.95 5.49 -6.66
C VAL A 285 18.50 4.59 -7.81
N ASN A 286 18.74 3.27 -7.74
CA ASN A 286 18.27 2.33 -8.77
C ASN A 286 16.73 2.30 -8.87
N TYR A 287 16.05 2.32 -7.73
CA TYR A 287 14.58 2.46 -7.71
C TYR A 287 14.15 3.78 -8.34
N SER A 288 14.83 4.87 -8.01
CA SER A 288 14.52 6.21 -8.52
C SER A 288 14.72 6.31 -10.04
N LYS A 289 15.77 5.69 -10.59
CA LYS A 289 16.00 5.59 -12.04
C LYS A 289 14.87 4.87 -12.76
N TRP A 290 14.37 3.77 -12.19
CA TRP A 290 13.24 3.05 -12.78
C TRP A 290 11.95 3.84 -12.67
N VAL A 291 11.69 4.52 -11.55
CA VAL A 291 10.51 5.39 -11.42
C VAL A 291 10.59 6.51 -12.45
N ALA A 292 11.76 7.13 -12.64
CA ALA A 292 11.97 8.15 -13.65
C ALA A 292 11.66 7.62 -15.06
N GLY A 293 12.27 6.50 -15.45
CA GLY A 293 12.10 5.92 -16.78
C GLY A 293 10.71 5.33 -17.05
N ARG A 294 10.10 4.67 -16.06
CA ARG A 294 8.85 3.93 -16.24
C ARG A 294 7.61 4.75 -15.94
N LEU A 295 7.64 5.61 -14.92
CA LEU A 295 6.45 6.29 -14.39
C LEU A 295 6.48 7.80 -14.63
N ALA A 296 7.66 8.42 -14.65
CA ALA A 296 7.80 9.87 -14.80
C ALA A 296 8.07 10.34 -16.23
N GLY A 297 8.07 9.45 -17.22
CA GLY A 297 8.35 9.79 -18.62
C GLY A 297 9.78 10.28 -18.85
N GLY A 298 10.75 9.71 -18.12
CA GLY A 298 12.16 10.09 -18.20
C GLY A 298 12.55 11.31 -17.37
N ARG A 299 11.60 11.99 -16.70
CA ARG A 299 11.85 13.22 -15.94
C ARG A 299 12.44 12.93 -14.57
N ILE A 300 13.77 12.82 -14.50
CA ILE A 300 14.52 12.63 -13.23
C ILE A 300 14.21 13.71 -12.19
N GLU A 301 14.00 14.96 -12.64
CA GLU A 301 13.69 16.11 -11.76
C GLU A 301 12.34 16.05 -11.08
N SER A 302 11.49 15.09 -11.44
CA SER A 302 10.24 14.84 -10.72
C SER A 302 10.38 13.74 -9.66
N VAL A 303 11.53 13.07 -9.55
CA VAL A 303 11.73 11.97 -8.61
C VAL A 303 12.54 12.46 -7.42
N GLN A 304 12.02 12.26 -6.21
CA GLN A 304 12.69 12.56 -4.96
C GLN A 304 13.12 11.25 -4.27
N PRO A 305 14.40 10.86 -4.35
CA PRO A 305 14.93 9.79 -3.53
C PRO A 305 14.92 10.22 -2.06
N THR A 306 14.38 9.38 -1.19
CA THR A 306 14.32 9.59 0.26
C THR A 306 14.72 8.31 1.00
N LEU A 307 15.72 8.39 1.87
CA LEU A 307 16.16 7.29 2.73
C LEU A 307 15.83 7.61 4.18
N ILE A 308 15.07 6.74 4.83
CA ILE A 308 14.68 6.89 6.24
C ILE A 308 15.38 5.79 7.04
N ALA A 309 16.20 6.15 8.03
CA ALA A 309 16.97 5.20 8.81
C ALA A 309 17.04 5.61 10.27
N PHE A 310 17.45 4.71 11.17
CA PHE A 310 17.70 5.13 12.55
C PHE A 310 18.95 6.01 12.61
N ASP A 311 19.97 5.70 11.82
CA ASP A 311 21.15 6.54 11.70
C ASP A 311 21.80 6.33 10.32
N PHE A 312 22.88 7.07 10.03
CA PHE A 312 23.58 7.00 8.75
C PHE A 312 25.09 6.94 8.94
N ARG A 313 25.71 5.96 8.29
CA ARG A 313 27.17 5.93 8.13
C ARG A 313 27.64 7.13 7.32
N GLU A 314 28.86 7.58 7.58
CA GLU A 314 29.53 8.57 6.72
C GLU A 314 29.57 8.10 5.25
N SER A 315 29.73 6.79 4.99
CA SER A 315 29.67 6.28 3.62
C SER A 315 28.32 6.50 2.93
N ALA A 316 27.20 6.43 3.68
CA ALA A 316 25.88 6.73 3.15
C ALA A 316 25.72 8.23 2.86
N LYS A 317 26.15 9.09 3.80
CA LYS A 317 26.10 10.55 3.66
C LYS A 317 26.93 11.01 2.46
N THR A 318 28.20 10.62 2.38
CA THR A 318 29.09 10.94 1.26
C THR A 318 28.51 10.47 -0.08
N LYS A 319 27.91 9.28 -0.13
CA LYS A 319 27.29 8.80 -1.37
C LYS A 319 26.02 9.55 -1.75
N ALA A 320 25.21 9.93 -0.77
CA ALA A 320 24.02 10.74 -0.99
C ALA A 320 24.38 12.14 -1.48
N ALA A 321 25.39 12.78 -0.87
CA ALA A 321 25.90 14.10 -1.25
C ALA A 321 26.48 14.11 -2.67
N ASN A 322 27.21 13.06 -3.05
CA ASN A 322 27.81 12.91 -4.37
C ASN A 322 26.88 12.28 -5.42
N SER A 323 25.60 12.06 -5.10
CA SER A 323 24.68 11.42 -6.04
C SER A 323 24.30 12.38 -7.16
N ASP A 324 24.61 12.00 -8.40
CA ASP A 324 24.33 12.75 -9.64
C ASP A 324 22.95 12.42 -10.26
N PHE A 325 22.03 11.87 -9.47
CA PHE A 325 20.76 11.34 -10.01
C PHE A 325 19.80 12.46 -10.48
N SER A 326 19.74 13.57 -9.74
CA SER A 326 18.90 14.74 -10.02
C SER A 326 19.35 15.92 -9.15
N ASP A 327 19.05 17.15 -9.56
CA ASP A 327 19.38 18.36 -8.80
C ASP A 327 18.68 18.43 -7.43
N ARG A 328 17.59 17.67 -7.24
CA ARG A 328 16.90 17.53 -5.94
C ARG A 328 17.73 16.84 -4.85
N GLY A 329 18.79 16.13 -5.23
CA GLY A 329 19.61 15.31 -4.32
C GLY A 329 18.85 14.17 -3.65
N VAL A 330 19.58 13.35 -2.89
CA VAL A 330 19.00 12.31 -2.03
C VAL A 330 18.67 12.93 -0.66
N ARG A 331 17.43 12.78 -0.18
CA ARG A 331 17.07 13.22 1.18
C ARG A 331 17.32 12.10 2.18
N LEU A 332 17.99 12.42 3.28
CA LEU A 332 18.21 11.52 4.39
C LEU A 332 17.41 12.00 5.61
N PHE A 333 16.66 11.10 6.24
CA PHE A 333 15.92 11.37 7.47
C PHE A 333 16.26 10.34 8.55
N ALA A 334 16.78 10.80 9.68
CA ALA A 334 16.94 9.97 10.86
C ALA A 334 15.61 9.90 11.60
N TYR A 335 15.19 8.71 12.06
CA TYR A 335 13.96 8.57 12.82
C TYR A 335 14.23 8.24 14.30
N ARG A 336 13.33 8.70 15.17
CA ARG A 336 13.27 8.33 16.59
C ARG A 336 11.83 8.05 16.99
N VAL A 337 11.60 6.93 17.67
CA VAL A 337 10.32 6.61 18.30
C VAL A 337 10.21 7.37 19.61
N VAL A 338 9.14 8.16 19.76
CA VAL A 338 8.83 8.95 20.95
C VAL A 338 7.39 8.66 21.36
N GLY A 339 7.21 7.91 22.44
CA GLY A 339 5.88 7.40 22.82
C GLY A 339 5.35 6.41 21.78
N ASP A 340 4.16 6.70 21.24
CA ASP A 340 3.53 5.94 20.15
C ASP A 340 3.65 6.65 18.77
N ASP A 341 4.56 7.61 18.64
CA ASP A 341 4.80 8.42 17.43
C ASP A 341 6.27 8.27 16.94
N ILE A 342 6.53 8.66 15.68
CA ILE A 342 7.87 8.72 15.10
C ILE A 342 8.18 10.17 14.70
N LYS A 343 9.30 10.67 15.22
CA LYS A 343 9.88 11.95 14.81
C LYS A 343 10.98 11.71 13.80
N PHE A 344 11.09 12.62 12.84
CA PHE A 344 12.11 12.61 11.81
C PHE A 344 13.00 13.84 11.95
N GLU A 345 14.27 13.66 11.68
CA GLU A 345 15.27 14.71 11.62
C GLU A 345 15.94 14.63 10.26
N LYS A 346 15.85 15.71 9.47
CA LYS A 346 16.52 15.79 8.19
C LYS A 346 18.03 15.90 8.42
N ILE A 347 18.80 15.01 7.78
CA ILE A 347 20.26 15.06 7.84
C ILE A 347 20.76 16.01 6.75
N GLU A 348 21.60 16.97 7.14
CA GLU A 348 22.33 17.83 6.22
C GLU A 348 23.51 17.05 5.60
N LEU A 349 23.70 17.24 4.30
CA LEU A 349 24.66 16.50 3.47
C LEU A 349 25.84 17.35 3.06
#